data_AF-A0AAN7PZR1-F1
#
_entry.id   AF-A0AAN7PZR1-F1
#
_cell.length_a   1.000
_cell.length_b   1.000
_cell.length_c   1.000
_cell.angle_alpha   90.00
_cell.angle_beta   90.00
_cell.angle_gamma   90.00
#
_symmetry.space_group_name_H-M   'P 1'
#
loop_
_entity.id
_entity.type
_entity.pdbx_description
1 polymer ?
#
loop_
_entity_poly.entity_id
_entity_poly.type
_entity_poly.pdbx_seq_one_letter_code
_entity_poly.pdbx_strand_id
1 'polypeptide(L)'
;MAAEKSPKYILPVELAEKLICSYCHEYLSCGPIKMQKEKYICGRCTAKGDAEVVLPHIFEIILANSIFPCKYYKEGCKKTIQFNDFQKHESNCFHRKIPCPELNCTQAVLLFNLLDHFKEHHLSGIIENDQFKLDLDENNKQNLLKYESDCIIVIKYHYSRATKTLQLSVALVNEKPRTVAKYKLQICNGNDLDTNINLSQKLCHLYNNQRLEKEEFDDININDCLSVLKNPKIVIIKIFLVYSNNIFQSTKTLFTDQTEEDAQLERVMEENAIETLQNLITNQNNYFVVPCQWKGCKQLGEEQEILEHQNECEFKLYLCPYKCEQQKLYRFLCKSCWNPWPVLPKSK
;
A
#
# COMPACT_ATOMS: atom_id res chain seq x y z
N MET A 1 4.43 27.19 -12.18
CA MET A 1 3.07 27.68 -11.87
C MET A 1 2.42 26.67 -10.92
N ALA A 2 1.93 27.08 -9.76
CA ALA A 2 1.23 26.17 -8.85
C ALA A 2 -0.18 25.92 -9.41
N ALA A 3 -0.54 24.67 -9.67
CA ALA A 3 -1.90 24.32 -10.09
C ALA A 3 -2.88 24.75 -9.00
N GLU A 4 -3.81 25.65 -9.34
CA GLU A 4 -4.91 26.01 -8.46
C GLU A 4 -5.74 24.76 -8.16
N LYS A 5 -6.01 24.51 -6.88
CA LYS A 5 -6.85 23.38 -6.47
C LYS A 5 -8.27 23.62 -6.98
N SER A 6 -8.77 22.73 -7.85
CA SER A 6 -10.15 22.75 -8.31
C SER A 6 -11.14 22.84 -7.14
N PRO A 7 -12.23 23.62 -7.27
CA PRO A 7 -13.23 23.74 -6.23
C PRO A 7 -13.86 22.37 -5.94
N LYS A 8 -13.99 22.03 -4.65
CA LYS A 8 -14.67 20.81 -4.20
C LYS A 8 -16.13 21.11 -3.94
N TYR A 9 -17.02 20.30 -4.50
CA TYR A 9 -18.46 20.47 -4.36
C TYR A 9 -19.02 19.41 -3.41
N ILE A 10 -19.68 19.87 -2.34
CA ILE A 10 -20.47 18.98 -1.48
C ILE A 10 -21.78 18.71 -2.20
N LEU A 11 -22.05 17.46 -2.51
CA LEU A 11 -23.29 17.08 -3.16
C LEU A 11 -24.44 17.26 -2.15
N PRO A 12 -25.54 17.98 -2.49
CA PRO A 12 -26.73 18.03 -1.65
C PRO A 12 -27.23 16.63 -1.35
N VAL A 13 -27.73 16.40 -0.13
CA VAL A 13 -28.13 15.05 0.34
C VAL A 13 -29.21 14.47 -0.57
N GLU A 14 -30.17 15.30 -1.00
CA GLU A 14 -31.28 14.90 -1.86
C GLU A 14 -30.82 14.45 -3.25
N LEU A 15 -29.68 14.96 -3.72
CA LEU A 15 -29.06 14.54 -4.96
C LEU A 15 -28.21 13.28 -4.74
N ALA A 16 -27.48 13.21 -3.62
CA ALA A 16 -26.70 12.02 -3.26
C ALA A 16 -27.58 10.76 -3.17
N GLU A 17 -28.76 10.89 -2.58
CA GLU A 17 -29.73 9.80 -2.45
C GLU A 17 -30.31 9.32 -3.81
N LYS A 18 -30.26 10.16 -4.84
CA LYS A 18 -30.66 9.79 -6.21
C LYS A 18 -29.52 9.16 -7.00
N LEU A 19 -28.27 9.41 -6.60
CA LEU A 19 -27.08 8.87 -7.25
C LEU A 19 -26.64 7.56 -6.60
N ILE A 20 -27.52 6.56 -6.64
CA ILE A 20 -27.30 5.23 -6.06
C ILE A 20 -27.17 4.18 -7.18
N CYS A 21 -26.21 3.28 -7.03
CA CYS A 21 -26.05 2.13 -7.89
C CYS A 21 -27.24 1.17 -7.75
N SER A 22 -27.85 0.80 -8.87
CA SER A 22 -29.01 -0.10 -8.90
C SER A 22 -28.69 -1.55 -8.50
N TYR A 23 -27.40 -1.90 -8.34
CA TYR A 23 -26.95 -3.25 -8.03
C TYR A 23 -26.48 -3.40 -6.58
N CYS A 24 -25.58 -2.53 -6.12
CA CYS A 24 -25.05 -2.59 -4.75
C CYS A 24 -25.77 -1.65 -3.78
N HIS A 25 -26.66 -0.78 -4.27
CA HIS A 25 -27.38 0.21 -3.47
C HIS A 25 -26.47 1.21 -2.72
N GLU A 26 -25.22 1.36 -3.17
CA GLU A 26 -24.26 2.37 -2.69
C GLU A 26 -24.19 3.57 -3.63
N TYR A 27 -23.65 4.71 -3.16
CA TYR A 27 -23.45 5.91 -3.99
C TYR A 27 -22.65 5.61 -5.27
N LEU A 28 -23.00 6.29 -6.38
CA LEU A 28 -22.25 6.29 -7.65
C LEU A 28 -20.94 7.09 -7.52
N SER A 29 -20.07 6.64 -6.62
CA SER A 29 -18.88 7.36 -6.15
C SER A 29 -17.57 6.91 -6.81
N CYS A 30 -17.65 5.96 -7.75
CA CYS A 30 -16.51 5.46 -8.52
C CYS A 30 -16.92 5.12 -9.95
N GLY A 31 -16.07 5.49 -10.89
CA GLY A 31 -16.16 5.16 -12.31
C GLY A 31 -15.56 3.78 -12.65
N PRO A 32 -15.81 3.28 -13.87
CA PRO A 32 -16.74 3.87 -14.83
C PRO A 32 -18.19 3.71 -14.37
N ILE A 33 -19.01 4.75 -14.54
CA ILE A 33 -20.46 4.66 -14.34
C ILE A 33 -21.06 4.11 -15.62
N LYS A 34 -21.92 3.11 -15.49
CA LYS A 34 -22.58 2.43 -16.60
C LYS A 34 -24.09 2.62 -16.49
N MET A 35 -24.78 2.66 -17.61
CA MET A 35 -26.24 2.70 -17.68
C MET A 35 -26.73 1.48 -18.47
N GLN A 36 -27.65 0.72 -17.90
CA GLN A 36 -28.25 -0.46 -18.53
C GLN A 36 -29.75 -0.50 -18.21
N LYS A 37 -30.62 -0.46 -19.23
CA LYS A 37 -32.09 -0.42 -19.05
C LYS A 37 -32.54 0.66 -18.03
N GLU A 38 -32.07 1.90 -18.22
CA GLU A 38 -32.36 3.06 -17.34
C GLU A 38 -31.82 2.94 -15.90
N LYS A 39 -31.01 1.93 -15.60
CA LYS A 39 -30.39 1.73 -14.29
C LYS A 39 -28.92 2.14 -14.33
N TYR A 40 -28.50 2.95 -13.36
CA TYR A 40 -27.10 3.31 -13.18
C TYR A 40 -26.35 2.27 -12.34
N ILE A 41 -25.15 1.92 -12.76
CA ILE A 41 -24.28 0.90 -12.17
C ILE A 41 -22.91 1.55 -11.92
N CYS A 42 -22.40 1.49 -10.68
CA CYS A 42 -21.08 2.04 -10.35
C CYS A 42 -19.93 1.16 -10.87
N GLY A 43 -18.72 1.71 -10.90
CA GLY A 43 -17.50 0.99 -11.32
C GLY A 43 -17.16 -0.28 -10.52
N ARG A 44 -17.71 -0.45 -9.30
CA ARG A 44 -17.56 -1.67 -8.50
C ARG A 44 -18.38 -2.86 -9.02
N CYS A 45 -19.42 -2.61 -9.81
CA CYS A 45 -20.39 -3.63 -10.20
C CYS A 45 -20.24 -3.99 -11.67
N THR A 46 -20.37 -5.28 -11.95
CA THR A 46 -20.44 -5.80 -13.33
C THR A 46 -21.89 -5.75 -13.79
N ALA A 47 -22.13 -5.17 -14.97
CA ALA A 47 -23.44 -5.25 -15.62
C ALA A 47 -23.76 -6.72 -15.91
N LYS A 48 -25.03 -7.12 -15.76
CA LYS A 48 -25.46 -8.50 -16.02
C LYS A 48 -26.26 -8.59 -17.31
N GLY A 49 -26.06 -9.69 -18.04
CA GLY A 49 -26.79 -10.02 -19.26
C GLY A 49 -26.36 -9.22 -20.48
N ASP A 50 -26.98 -9.55 -21.62
CA ASP A 50 -26.57 -9.09 -22.96
C ASP A 50 -27.17 -7.73 -23.35
N ALA A 51 -27.79 -7.02 -22.40
CA ALA A 51 -28.37 -5.72 -22.70
C ALA A 51 -27.28 -4.68 -22.88
N GLU A 52 -27.44 -3.84 -23.90
CA GLU A 52 -26.54 -2.75 -24.26
C GLU A 52 -26.20 -1.89 -23.03
N VAL A 53 -24.90 -1.64 -22.86
CA VAL A 53 -24.34 -0.87 -21.75
C VAL A 53 -23.84 0.45 -22.30
N VAL A 54 -24.41 1.55 -21.82
CA VAL A 54 -23.98 2.91 -22.18
C VAL A 54 -23.06 3.46 -21.09
N LEU A 55 -21.99 4.16 -21.48
CA LEU A 55 -21.07 4.85 -20.57
C LEU A 55 -21.35 6.36 -20.57
N PRO A 56 -22.16 6.87 -19.63
CA PRO A 56 -22.52 8.28 -19.60
C PRO A 56 -21.38 9.15 -19.02
N HIS A 57 -20.31 9.37 -19.79
CA HIS A 57 -19.11 10.12 -19.38
C HIS A 57 -19.39 11.50 -18.76
N ILE A 58 -20.47 12.18 -19.18
CA ILE A 58 -20.86 13.47 -18.61
C ILE A 58 -21.11 13.41 -17.10
N PHE A 59 -21.63 12.29 -16.58
CA PHE A 59 -21.82 12.11 -15.15
C PHE A 59 -20.48 12.07 -14.43
N GLU A 60 -19.48 11.37 -14.97
CA GLU A 60 -18.16 11.29 -14.35
C GLU A 60 -17.47 12.65 -14.34
N ILE A 61 -17.61 13.44 -15.39
CA ILE A 61 -17.08 14.81 -15.45
C ILE A 61 -17.72 15.69 -14.37
N ILE A 62 -19.04 15.63 -14.20
CA ILE A 62 -19.76 16.37 -13.16
C ILE A 62 -19.33 15.89 -11.76
N LEU A 63 -19.17 14.58 -11.59
CA LEU A 63 -18.85 13.98 -10.30
C LEU A 63 -17.37 14.07 -9.93
N ALA A 64 -16.46 14.32 -10.87
CA ALA A 64 -15.02 14.36 -10.63
C ALA A 64 -14.61 15.30 -9.49
N ASN A 65 -15.34 16.40 -9.28
CA ASN A 65 -15.10 17.37 -8.21
C ASN A 65 -16.10 17.25 -7.04
N SER A 66 -16.99 16.27 -7.09
CA SER A 66 -17.96 16.00 -6.03
C SER A 66 -17.32 15.19 -4.91
N ILE A 67 -17.70 15.53 -3.67
CA ILE A 67 -17.38 14.73 -2.49
C ILE A 67 -18.62 14.01 -1.98
N PHE A 68 -18.45 12.76 -1.58
CA PHE A 68 -19.49 11.91 -1.06
C PHE A 68 -19.13 11.46 0.37
N PRO A 69 -20.09 11.22 1.26
CA PRO A 69 -19.81 10.58 2.54
C PRO A 69 -19.33 9.14 2.32
N CYS A 70 -18.48 8.65 3.24
CA CYS A 70 -18.13 7.23 3.29
C CYS A 70 -19.39 6.36 3.42
N LYS A 71 -19.44 5.21 2.73
CA LYS A 71 -20.54 4.25 2.92
C LYS A 71 -20.67 3.75 4.36
N TYR A 72 -19.55 3.75 5.10
CA TYR A 72 -19.51 3.39 6.52
C TYR A 72 -19.84 4.56 7.47
N TYR A 73 -20.57 5.57 6.99
CA TYR A 73 -20.95 6.74 7.79
C TYR A 73 -21.84 6.35 8.97
N LYS A 74 -22.75 5.39 8.78
CA LYS A 74 -23.64 4.88 9.84
C LYS A 74 -22.88 4.16 10.95
N GLU A 75 -21.73 3.57 10.62
CA GLU A 75 -20.81 2.91 11.54
C GLU A 75 -19.85 3.91 12.22
N GLY A 76 -19.91 5.19 11.87
CA GLY A 76 -19.14 6.27 12.52
C GLY A 76 -18.09 6.94 11.63
N CYS A 77 -17.91 6.53 10.36
CA CYS A 77 -16.93 7.16 9.49
C CYS A 77 -17.39 8.54 9.01
N LYS A 78 -16.79 9.60 9.55
CA LYS A 78 -17.10 11.00 9.19
C LYS A 78 -16.34 11.52 7.96
N LYS A 79 -15.59 10.66 7.25
CA LYS A 79 -14.80 11.09 6.09
C LYS A 79 -15.70 11.32 4.88
N THR A 80 -15.49 12.43 4.20
CA THR A 80 -15.99 12.71 2.86
C THR A 80 -14.87 12.46 1.85
N ILE A 81 -15.16 11.73 0.79
CA ILE A 81 -14.14 11.26 -0.18
C ILE A 81 -14.53 11.78 -1.56
N GLN A 82 -13.53 12.12 -2.37
CA GLN A 82 -13.74 12.56 -3.73
C GLN A 82 -14.14 11.38 -4.62
N PHE A 83 -14.88 11.65 -5.69
CA PHE A 83 -15.14 10.66 -6.72
C PHE A 83 -13.84 9.96 -7.17
N ASN A 84 -13.91 8.64 -7.39
CA ASN A 84 -12.79 7.74 -7.70
C ASN A 84 -11.76 7.48 -6.57
N ASP A 85 -11.75 8.23 -5.47
CA ASP A 85 -10.88 7.94 -4.32
C ASP A 85 -11.48 6.93 -3.33
N PHE A 86 -12.71 6.47 -3.58
CA PHE A 86 -13.48 5.62 -2.67
C PHE A 86 -12.85 4.26 -2.41
N GLN A 87 -12.40 3.55 -3.45
CA GLN A 87 -11.91 2.17 -3.31
C GLN A 87 -10.74 2.09 -2.32
N LYS A 88 -9.81 3.04 -2.42
CA LYS A 88 -8.67 3.17 -1.51
C LYS A 88 -9.08 3.50 -0.08
N HIS A 89 -10.08 4.36 0.09
CA HIS A 89 -10.59 4.68 1.41
C HIS A 89 -11.35 3.48 2.03
N GLU A 90 -12.24 2.86 1.27
CA GLU A 90 -13.11 1.77 1.75
C GLU A 90 -12.30 0.56 2.20
N SER A 91 -11.24 0.19 1.46
CA SER A 91 -10.34 -0.91 1.84
C SER A 91 -9.58 -0.62 3.14
N ASN A 92 -9.40 0.66 3.48
CA ASN A 92 -8.64 1.12 4.65
C ASN A 92 -9.52 1.79 5.72
N CYS A 93 -10.85 1.76 5.57
CA CYS A 93 -11.73 2.44 6.50
C CYS A 93 -11.79 1.64 7.81
N PHE A 94 -11.42 2.27 8.92
CA PHE A 94 -11.48 1.66 10.25
C PHE A 94 -12.90 1.23 10.65
N HIS A 95 -13.94 1.86 10.10
CA HIS A 95 -15.33 1.53 10.36
C HIS A 95 -15.88 0.45 9.40
N ARG A 96 -15.03 -0.12 8.52
CA ARG A 96 -15.45 -1.25 7.68
C ARG A 96 -15.61 -2.50 8.54
N LYS A 97 -16.59 -3.33 8.20
CA LYS A 97 -16.69 -4.68 8.75
C LYS A 97 -15.78 -5.61 7.97
N ILE A 98 -15.09 -6.50 8.67
CA ILE A 98 -14.30 -7.58 8.08
C ILE A 98 -14.69 -8.91 8.72
N PRO A 99 -14.54 -10.05 8.03
CA PRO A 99 -14.62 -11.35 8.68
C PRO A 99 -13.51 -11.46 9.73
N CYS A 100 -13.82 -12.07 10.87
CA CYS A 100 -12.80 -12.41 11.85
C CYS A 100 -11.72 -13.30 11.21
N PRO A 101 -10.42 -12.97 11.36
CA PRO A 101 -9.35 -13.82 10.86
C PRO A 101 -9.28 -15.21 11.47
N GLU A 102 -9.83 -15.46 12.66
CA GLU A 102 -9.83 -16.80 13.24
C GLU A 102 -10.65 -17.78 12.38
N LEU A 103 -10.09 -18.95 12.05
CA LEU A 103 -10.62 -19.90 11.07
C LEU A 103 -12.03 -20.44 11.39
N ASN A 104 -12.37 -20.58 12.67
CA ASN A 104 -13.62 -21.10 13.18
C ASN A 104 -14.58 -20.00 13.65
N CYS A 105 -14.17 -18.72 13.57
CA CYS A 105 -15.04 -17.60 13.90
C CYS A 105 -15.82 -17.16 12.66
N THR A 106 -17.13 -17.00 12.81
CA THR A 106 -18.03 -16.56 11.72
C THR A 106 -18.46 -15.10 11.88
N GLN A 107 -18.00 -14.42 12.93
CA GLN A 107 -18.40 -13.05 13.21
C GLN A 107 -17.76 -12.07 12.23
N ALA A 108 -18.56 -11.11 11.75
CA ALA A 108 -18.08 -9.93 11.05
C ALA A 108 -17.92 -8.79 12.06
N VAL A 109 -16.69 -8.30 12.22
CA VAL A 109 -16.32 -7.30 13.23
C VAL A 109 -15.91 -5.99 12.57
N LEU A 110 -16.17 -4.88 13.25
CA LEU A 110 -15.63 -3.59 12.82
C LEU A 110 -14.11 -3.63 12.97
N LEU A 111 -13.38 -3.13 11.97
CA LEU A 111 -11.92 -3.19 11.96
C LEU A 111 -11.30 -2.56 13.21
N PHE A 112 -11.84 -1.43 13.69
CA PHE A 112 -11.35 -0.80 14.93
C PHE A 112 -11.59 -1.63 16.21
N ASN A 113 -12.55 -2.57 16.21
CA ASN A 113 -12.85 -3.47 17.33
C ASN A 113 -12.19 -4.85 17.19
N LEU A 114 -11.45 -5.10 16.11
CA LEU A 114 -10.92 -6.42 15.81
C LEU A 114 -9.95 -6.92 16.90
N LEU A 115 -9.10 -6.05 17.42
CA LEU A 115 -8.16 -6.42 18.48
C LEU A 115 -8.88 -6.79 19.77
N ASP A 116 -9.90 -6.04 20.15
CA ASP A 116 -10.67 -6.31 21.38
C ASP A 116 -11.49 -7.60 21.23
N HIS A 117 -12.07 -7.84 20.05
CA HIS A 117 -12.69 -9.12 19.72
C HIS A 117 -11.71 -10.31 19.90
N PHE A 118 -10.45 -10.17 19.46
CA PHE A 118 -9.43 -11.20 19.68
C PHE A 118 -9.09 -11.39 21.15
N LYS A 119 -8.96 -10.31 21.94
CA LYS A 119 -8.68 -10.43 23.37
C LYS A 119 -9.81 -11.15 24.12
N GLU A 120 -11.06 -10.90 23.74
CA GLU A 120 -12.24 -11.48 24.39
C GLU A 120 -12.52 -12.92 23.96
N HIS A 121 -12.33 -13.25 22.68
CA HIS A 121 -12.76 -14.52 22.11
C HIS A 121 -11.64 -15.43 21.59
N HIS A 122 -10.46 -14.88 21.29
CA HIS A 122 -9.37 -15.57 20.58
C HIS A 122 -7.98 -15.22 21.13
N LEU A 123 -7.82 -15.22 22.45
CA LEU A 123 -6.58 -14.78 23.11
C LEU A 123 -5.34 -15.54 22.61
N SER A 124 -5.48 -16.84 22.34
CA SER A 124 -4.41 -17.69 21.78
C SER A 124 -4.04 -17.36 20.32
N GLY A 125 -4.87 -16.59 19.63
CA GLY A 125 -4.62 -16.10 18.28
C GLY A 125 -3.81 -14.81 18.25
N ILE A 126 -3.48 -14.20 19.40
CA ILE A 126 -2.67 -12.96 19.46
C ILE A 126 -1.18 -13.32 19.56
N ILE A 127 -0.36 -12.72 18.70
CA ILE A 127 1.10 -12.86 18.77
C ILE A 127 1.68 -11.82 19.73
N GLU A 128 2.38 -12.32 20.74
CA GLU A 128 3.22 -11.51 21.61
C GLU A 128 4.69 -11.65 21.20
N ASN A 129 5.44 -10.55 21.22
CA ASN A 129 6.88 -10.51 20.91
C ASN A 129 7.25 -10.99 19.50
N ASP A 130 6.38 -10.74 18.52
CA ASP A 130 6.64 -10.97 17.09
C ASP A 130 6.98 -12.42 16.73
N GLN A 131 6.60 -13.38 17.57
CA GLN A 131 7.00 -14.76 17.40
C GLN A 131 5.90 -15.76 17.76
N PHE A 132 5.86 -16.89 17.07
CA PHE A 132 5.00 -18.01 17.43
C PHE A 132 5.76 -19.33 17.39
N LYS A 133 5.25 -20.30 18.16
CA LYS A 133 5.83 -21.64 18.25
C LYS A 133 5.17 -22.56 17.23
N LEU A 134 5.97 -23.41 16.60
CA LEU A 134 5.50 -24.44 15.70
C LEU A 134 6.02 -25.79 16.18
N ASP A 135 5.10 -26.69 16.54
CA ASP A 135 5.42 -28.08 16.84
C ASP A 135 5.57 -28.87 15.53
N LEU A 136 6.74 -29.49 15.34
CA LEU A 136 7.06 -30.22 14.11
C LEU A 136 6.52 -31.65 14.08
N ASP A 137 5.99 -32.14 15.20
CA ASP A 137 5.38 -33.46 15.35
C ASP A 137 3.87 -33.47 15.08
N GLU A 138 3.26 -32.30 14.84
CA GLU A 138 1.82 -32.16 14.61
C GLU A 138 1.52 -31.36 13.34
N ASN A 139 0.37 -31.62 12.72
CA ASN A 139 -0.14 -30.74 11.68
C ASN A 139 -0.75 -29.52 12.36
N ASN A 140 -0.37 -28.33 11.93
CA ASN A 140 -0.81 -27.10 12.57
C ASN A 140 -1.38 -26.16 11.51
N LYS A 141 -2.53 -25.54 11.81
CA LYS A 141 -3.13 -24.54 10.93
C LYS A 141 -3.80 -23.48 11.78
N GLN A 142 -3.38 -22.23 11.62
CA GLN A 142 -3.93 -21.13 12.40
C GLN A 142 -3.77 -19.80 11.67
N ASN A 143 -4.66 -18.86 11.99
CA ASN A 143 -4.50 -17.46 11.66
C ASN A 143 -4.22 -16.70 12.96
N LEU A 144 -3.12 -15.97 12.98
CA LEU A 144 -2.64 -15.20 14.12
C LEU A 144 -2.77 -13.71 13.84
N LEU A 145 -3.04 -12.93 14.87
CA LEU A 145 -3.18 -11.48 14.83
C LEU A 145 -1.98 -10.82 15.52
N LYS A 146 -1.38 -9.85 14.84
CA LYS A 146 -0.35 -8.97 15.38
C LYS A 146 -0.79 -7.52 15.20
N TYR A 147 -0.61 -6.71 16.24
CA TYR A 147 -0.84 -5.27 16.20
C TYR A 147 0.50 -4.54 16.32
N GLU A 148 0.89 -3.77 15.31
CA GLU A 148 2.16 -3.04 15.31
C GLU A 148 2.02 -1.70 14.61
N SER A 149 2.41 -0.61 15.28
CA SER A 149 2.48 0.73 14.69
C SER A 149 1.19 1.16 13.97
N ASP A 150 0.02 0.97 14.58
CA ASP A 150 -1.31 1.26 14.00
C ASP A 150 -1.71 0.39 12.79
N CYS A 151 -0.93 -0.65 12.48
CA CYS A 151 -1.26 -1.66 11.49
C CYS A 151 -1.70 -2.94 12.19
N ILE A 152 -2.75 -3.55 11.66
CA ILE A 152 -3.15 -4.90 12.02
C ILE A 152 -2.63 -5.85 10.96
N ILE A 153 -1.93 -6.88 11.40
CA ILE A 153 -1.32 -7.90 10.57
C ILE A 153 -1.96 -9.25 10.91
N VAL A 154 -2.32 -9.99 9.87
CA VAL A 154 -2.79 -11.37 9.98
C VAL A 154 -1.71 -12.28 9.43
N ILE A 155 -1.23 -13.20 10.24
CA ILE A 155 -0.27 -14.23 9.85
C ILE A 155 -1.04 -15.54 9.71
N LYS A 156 -1.19 -15.99 8.49
CA LYS A 156 -1.85 -17.25 8.15
C LYS A 156 -0.78 -18.32 7.98
N TYR A 157 -0.91 -19.46 8.64
CA TYR A 157 0.01 -20.56 8.37
C TYR A 157 -0.66 -21.94 8.40
N HIS A 158 -0.05 -22.85 7.67
CA HIS A 158 -0.39 -24.26 7.64
C HIS A 158 0.90 -25.07 7.53
N TYR A 159 1.17 -25.89 8.53
CA TYR A 159 2.30 -26.81 8.55
C TYR A 159 1.81 -28.25 8.41
N SER A 160 2.42 -28.96 7.47
CA SER A 160 2.18 -30.38 7.20
C SER A 160 3.37 -31.19 7.71
N ARG A 161 3.13 -32.05 8.71
CA ARG A 161 4.13 -32.98 9.24
C ARG A 161 4.60 -33.97 8.17
N ALA A 162 3.69 -34.42 7.31
CA ALA A 162 3.98 -35.45 6.31
C ALA A 162 4.99 -34.94 5.26
N THR A 163 4.84 -33.69 4.83
CA THR A 163 5.72 -33.07 3.82
C THR A 163 6.82 -32.22 4.44
N LYS A 164 6.75 -31.97 5.77
CA LYS A 164 7.62 -31.05 6.50
C LYS A 164 7.65 -29.65 5.87
N THR A 165 6.51 -29.21 5.34
CA THR A 165 6.35 -27.92 4.66
C THR A 165 5.51 -26.98 5.51
N LEU A 166 6.00 -25.76 5.73
CA LEU A 166 5.26 -24.65 6.31
C LEU A 166 4.81 -23.72 5.18
N GLN A 167 3.51 -23.64 4.96
CA GLN A 167 2.90 -22.63 4.10
C GLN A 167 2.60 -21.42 4.98
N LEU A 168 3.15 -20.25 4.66
CA LEU A 168 2.98 -19.04 5.46
C LEU A 168 2.58 -17.86 4.59
N SER A 169 1.67 -17.02 5.08
CA SER A 169 1.26 -15.81 4.39
C SER A 169 1.05 -14.67 5.39
N VAL A 170 1.56 -13.48 5.10
CA VAL A 170 1.46 -12.31 5.97
C VAL A 170 0.65 -11.23 5.28
N ALA A 171 -0.52 -10.93 5.86
CA ALA A 171 -1.50 -9.99 5.31
C ALA A 171 -1.60 -8.73 6.16
N LEU A 172 -1.71 -7.56 5.53
CA LEU A 172 -2.11 -6.33 6.18
C LEU A 172 -3.63 -6.16 6.12
N VAL A 173 -4.25 -5.89 7.26
CA VAL A 173 -5.68 -5.55 7.30
C VAL A 173 -5.93 -4.09 6.93
N ASN A 174 -4.95 -3.23 7.19
CA ASN A 174 -4.95 -1.84 6.77
C ASN A 174 -3.56 -1.42 6.28
N GLU A 175 -3.53 -0.74 5.14
CA GLU A 175 -2.31 -0.18 4.57
C GLU A 175 -2.08 1.24 5.05
N LYS A 176 -0.81 1.54 5.35
CA LYS A 176 -0.36 2.93 5.46
C LYS A 176 -0.21 3.53 4.05
N PRO A 177 -0.70 4.75 3.82
CA PRO A 177 -0.53 5.41 2.53
C PRO A 177 0.95 5.50 2.15
N ARG A 178 1.29 5.13 0.91
CA ARG A 178 2.63 5.31 0.30
C ARG A 178 3.75 4.44 0.90
N THR A 179 3.42 3.43 1.68
CA THR A 179 4.40 2.47 2.19
C THR A 179 4.13 1.10 1.60
N VAL A 180 5.16 0.46 1.06
CA VAL A 180 5.13 -0.97 0.78
C VAL A 180 5.61 -1.68 2.02
N ALA A 181 4.77 -2.54 2.58
CA ALA A 181 5.15 -3.40 3.68
C ALA A 181 5.70 -4.72 3.12
N LYS A 182 6.81 -5.11 3.72
CA LYS A 182 7.45 -6.39 3.48
C LYS A 182 7.68 -7.05 4.83
N TYR A 183 7.84 -8.36 4.82
CA TYR A 183 8.13 -9.11 6.03
C TYR A 183 9.40 -9.96 5.84
N LYS A 184 10.13 -10.17 6.92
CA LYS A 184 11.28 -11.06 7.00
C LYS A 184 11.02 -12.10 8.08
N LEU A 185 11.32 -13.35 7.77
CA LEU A 185 11.20 -14.46 8.72
C LEU A 185 12.55 -14.83 9.29
N GLN A 186 12.54 -15.18 10.58
CA GLN A 186 13.65 -15.88 11.22
C GLN A 186 13.13 -17.13 11.92
N ILE A 187 13.72 -18.27 11.60
CA ILE A 187 13.38 -19.56 12.21
C ILE A 187 14.45 -19.87 13.25
N CYS A 188 14.05 -20.03 14.51
CA CYS A 188 14.94 -20.33 15.63
C CYS A 188 14.66 -21.73 16.17
N ASN A 189 15.68 -22.40 16.71
CA ASN A 189 15.48 -23.61 17.50
C ASN A 189 14.76 -23.25 18.82
N GLY A 190 13.69 -23.97 19.16
CA GLY A 190 12.90 -23.71 20.37
C GLY A 190 13.64 -23.91 21.70
N ASN A 191 14.73 -24.67 21.70
CA ASN A 191 15.57 -24.96 22.87
C ASN A 191 16.86 -24.11 22.89
N ASP A 192 17.24 -23.50 21.76
CA ASP A 192 18.50 -22.78 21.58
C ASP A 192 18.27 -21.62 20.60
N LEU A 193 17.91 -20.44 21.12
CA LEU A 193 17.56 -19.27 20.32
C LEU A 193 18.74 -18.71 19.51
N ASP A 194 19.98 -19.04 19.88
CA ASP A 194 21.18 -18.60 19.17
C ASP A 194 21.33 -19.34 17.83
N THR A 195 20.75 -20.54 17.72
CA THR A 195 20.71 -21.30 16.47
C THR A 195 19.49 -20.87 15.64
N ASN A 196 19.72 -20.07 14.60
CA ASN A 196 18.64 -19.53 13.77
C ASN A 196 19.02 -19.40 12.28
N ILE A 197 17.99 -19.35 11.42
CA ILE A 197 18.08 -19.09 9.99
C ILE A 197 17.24 -17.86 9.65
N ASN A 198 17.79 -16.97 8.84
CA ASN A 198 17.07 -15.83 8.28
C ASN A 198 16.63 -16.16 6.85
N LEU A 199 15.35 -15.94 6.55
CA LEU A 199 14.82 -16.09 5.20
C LEU A 199 14.83 -14.76 4.45
N SER A 200 14.69 -14.82 3.13
CA SER A 200 14.55 -13.65 2.27
C SER A 200 13.29 -12.87 2.62
N GLN A 201 13.34 -11.57 2.37
CA GLN A 201 12.24 -10.67 2.59
C GLN A 201 11.18 -10.83 1.50
N LYS A 202 9.90 -10.79 1.89
CA LYS A 202 8.75 -10.98 0.99
C LYS A 202 7.72 -9.86 1.15
N LEU A 203 6.87 -9.66 0.15
CA LEU A 203 5.83 -8.63 0.19
C LEU A 203 4.67 -9.09 1.07
N CYS A 204 4.13 -8.15 1.86
CA CYS A 204 2.82 -8.38 2.48
C CYS A 204 1.72 -8.16 1.42
N HIS A 205 0.64 -8.92 1.52
CA HIS A 205 -0.56 -8.72 0.71
C HIS A 205 -1.68 -8.09 1.56
N LEU A 206 -2.79 -7.71 0.95
CA LEU A 206 -3.96 -7.19 1.64
C LEU A 206 -4.84 -8.34 2.17
N TYR A 207 -5.29 -8.22 3.41
CA TYR A 207 -6.21 -9.18 3.99
C TYR A 207 -7.60 -9.05 3.36
N ASN A 208 -7.96 -10.05 2.55
CA ASN A 208 -9.24 -10.10 1.83
C ASN A 208 -10.24 -11.06 2.47
N ASN A 209 -9.78 -12.20 3.00
CA ASN A 209 -10.64 -13.22 3.59
C ASN A 209 -9.90 -14.08 4.63
N GLN A 210 -10.65 -14.87 5.40
CA GLN A 210 -10.09 -15.81 6.40
C GLN A 210 -9.52 -17.09 5.80
N ARG A 211 -9.82 -17.39 4.53
CA ARG A 211 -9.46 -18.66 3.89
C ARG A 211 -7.97 -18.66 3.53
N LEU A 212 -7.41 -19.86 3.49
CA LEU A 212 -6.09 -20.12 2.95
C LEU A 212 -6.29 -20.51 1.48
N GLU A 213 -6.28 -19.53 0.58
CA GLU A 213 -6.27 -19.80 -0.86
C GLU A 213 -4.81 -19.95 -1.31
N LYS A 214 -4.50 -21.00 -2.08
CA LYS A 214 -3.12 -21.49 -2.29
C LYS A 214 -2.18 -20.45 -2.92
N GLU A 215 -2.69 -19.49 -3.67
CA GLU A 215 -1.88 -18.59 -4.50
C GLU A 215 -1.12 -17.52 -3.70
N GLU A 216 -1.41 -17.34 -2.41
CA GLU A 216 -0.81 -16.29 -1.57
C GLU A 216 0.19 -16.84 -0.53
N PHE A 217 0.52 -18.13 -0.57
CA PHE A 217 1.39 -18.77 0.43
C PHE A 217 2.83 -18.92 -0.03
N ASP A 218 3.71 -18.65 0.92
CA ASP A 218 5.10 -18.98 0.84
C ASP A 218 5.34 -20.38 1.39
N ASP A 219 5.72 -21.30 0.51
CA ASP A 219 6.10 -22.66 0.88
C ASP A 219 7.54 -22.68 1.39
N ILE A 220 7.70 -23.03 2.66
CA ILE A 220 9.00 -23.16 3.33
C ILE A 220 9.18 -24.63 3.69
N ASN A 221 10.15 -25.28 3.05
CA ASN A 221 10.52 -26.64 3.41
C ASN A 221 11.35 -26.61 4.71
N ILE A 222 10.71 -26.98 5.82
CA ILE A 222 11.36 -26.98 7.14
C ILE A 222 12.48 -28.01 7.19
N ASN A 223 12.40 -29.09 6.41
CA ASN A 223 13.43 -30.12 6.37
C ASN A 223 14.81 -29.54 5.98
N ASP A 224 14.83 -28.58 5.07
CA ASP A 224 16.06 -27.90 4.61
C ASP A 224 16.70 -27.06 5.72
N CYS A 225 15.93 -26.72 6.76
CA CYS A 225 16.37 -25.94 7.92
C CYS A 225 16.82 -26.83 9.10
N LEU A 226 16.38 -28.09 9.18
CA LEU A 226 16.53 -28.91 10.39
C LEU A 226 17.98 -29.21 10.77
N SER A 227 18.86 -29.43 9.79
CA SER A 227 20.27 -29.74 10.03
C SER A 227 20.98 -28.58 10.72
N VAL A 228 20.75 -27.35 10.24
CA VAL A 228 21.26 -26.11 10.84
C VAL A 228 20.65 -25.88 12.21
N LEU A 229 19.36 -26.17 12.38
CA LEU A 229 18.63 -25.98 13.64
C LEU A 229 18.91 -27.07 14.69
N LYS A 230 19.78 -28.06 14.43
CA LYS A 230 20.06 -29.19 15.34
C LYS A 230 18.84 -30.08 15.61
N ASN A 231 17.97 -30.27 14.61
CA ASN A 231 16.79 -31.15 14.64
C ASN A 231 15.88 -30.95 15.88
N PRO A 232 15.37 -29.74 16.12
CA PRO A 232 14.51 -29.49 17.27
C PRO A 232 13.11 -30.08 17.04
N LYS A 233 12.39 -30.38 18.12
CA LYS A 233 10.96 -30.73 18.04
C LYS A 233 10.06 -29.52 17.82
N ILE A 234 10.45 -28.38 18.39
CA ILE A 234 9.72 -27.11 18.31
C ILE A 234 10.63 -26.08 17.66
N VAL A 235 10.09 -25.33 16.71
CA VAL A 235 10.76 -24.14 16.16
C VAL A 235 9.98 -22.89 16.54
N ILE A 236 10.70 -21.77 16.67
CA ILE A 236 10.12 -20.45 16.92
C ILE A 236 10.25 -19.64 15.64
N ILE A 237 9.13 -19.20 15.09
CA ILE A 237 9.06 -18.35 13.90
C ILE A 237 8.92 -16.91 14.36
N LYS A 238 9.92 -16.07 14.07
CA LYS A 238 9.88 -14.62 14.30
C LYS A 238 9.57 -13.88 13.01
N ILE A 239 8.72 -12.87 13.07
CA ILE A 239 8.25 -12.09 11.92
C ILE A 239 8.55 -10.61 12.12
N PHE A 240 9.44 -10.09 11.28
CA PHE A 240 9.83 -8.68 11.29
C PHE A 240 9.18 -7.96 10.12
N LEU A 241 8.55 -6.82 10.37
CA LEU A 241 8.04 -5.96 9.32
C LEU A 241 9.06 -4.91 8.93
N VAL A 242 9.16 -4.69 7.62
CA VAL A 242 10.04 -3.70 7.02
C VAL A 242 9.19 -2.83 6.11
N TYR A 243 9.12 -1.55 6.43
CA TYR A 243 8.39 -0.56 5.64
C TYR A 243 9.36 0.23 4.77
N SER A 244 9.10 0.27 3.47
CA SER A 244 9.81 1.15 2.55
C SER A 244 8.88 2.23 2.03
N ASN A 245 9.33 3.50 2.10
CA ASN A 245 8.62 4.61 1.49
C ASN A 245 8.70 4.46 -0.03
N ASN A 246 7.56 4.27 -0.68
CA ASN A 246 7.51 4.14 -2.12
C ASN A 246 7.40 5.56 -2.71
N ILE A 247 8.55 6.25 -2.83
CA ILE A 247 8.58 7.63 -3.33
C ILE A 247 8.42 7.69 -4.86
N PHE A 248 8.50 6.55 -5.58
CA PHE A 248 8.76 6.57 -7.04
C PHE A 248 7.85 5.74 -7.97
N GLN A 249 6.67 5.25 -7.55
CA GLN A 249 5.88 4.34 -8.42
C GLN A 249 4.54 4.87 -8.97
N SER A 250 4.21 6.16 -8.84
CA SER A 250 3.00 6.71 -9.46
C SER A 250 3.20 7.11 -10.93
N THR A 251 3.46 6.16 -11.83
CA THR A 251 3.26 6.39 -13.29
C THR A 251 3.05 5.12 -14.14
N LYS A 252 3.18 3.90 -13.63
CA LYS A 252 3.10 2.71 -14.51
C LYS A 252 2.43 1.52 -13.85
N THR A 253 1.11 1.49 -13.86
CA THR A 253 0.29 0.25 -13.91
C THR A 253 -1.19 0.61 -13.90
N LEU A 254 -1.83 0.50 -15.06
CA LEU A 254 -3.22 0.11 -15.29
C LEU A 254 -3.35 -0.10 -16.82
N PHE A 255 -4.18 -1.06 -17.23
CA PHE A 255 -4.41 -1.59 -18.60
C PHE A 255 -3.52 -2.78 -19.01
N THR A 256 -3.99 -3.97 -18.64
CA THR A 256 -3.92 -5.16 -19.50
C THR A 256 -5.22 -5.94 -19.31
N ASP A 257 -6.09 -5.87 -20.32
CA ASP A 257 -6.94 -6.97 -20.82
C ASP A 257 -7.92 -6.37 -21.84
N GLN A 258 -7.54 -6.38 -23.12
CA GLN A 258 -8.42 -6.14 -24.24
C GLN A 258 -8.11 -7.12 -25.38
N THR A 259 -9.17 -7.54 -26.06
CA THR A 259 -9.18 -8.49 -27.17
C THR A 259 -8.49 -7.93 -28.42
N GLU A 260 -7.97 -8.81 -29.29
CA GLU A 260 -7.16 -8.46 -30.48
C GLU A 260 -7.81 -7.46 -31.45
N GLU A 261 -9.15 -7.36 -31.48
CA GLU A 261 -9.88 -6.40 -32.33
C GLU A 261 -9.87 -4.97 -31.76
N ASP A 262 -9.91 -4.79 -30.42
CA ASP A 262 -9.78 -3.48 -29.79
C ASP A 262 -8.35 -2.95 -29.91
N ALA A 263 -7.36 -3.84 -29.86
CA ALA A 263 -5.96 -3.51 -30.08
C ALA A 263 -5.65 -3.05 -31.53
N GLN A 264 -6.48 -3.38 -32.52
CA GLN A 264 -6.34 -2.85 -33.88
C GLN A 264 -6.97 -1.47 -34.02
N LEU A 265 -8.12 -1.23 -33.41
CA LEU A 265 -8.75 0.08 -33.41
C LEU A 265 -7.92 1.09 -32.59
N GLU A 266 -7.37 0.66 -31.45
CA GLU A 266 -6.48 1.47 -30.61
C GLU A 266 -5.14 1.75 -31.32
N ARG A 267 -4.58 0.80 -32.07
CA ARG A 267 -3.38 1.04 -32.92
C ARG A 267 -3.65 2.06 -34.03
N VAL A 268 -4.81 2.01 -34.68
CA VAL A 268 -5.19 3.00 -35.71
C VAL A 268 -5.45 4.37 -35.09
N MET A 269 -6.00 4.44 -33.88
CA MET A 269 -6.16 5.69 -33.15
C MET A 269 -4.83 6.24 -32.62
N GLU A 270 -3.91 5.38 -32.18
CA GLU A 270 -2.55 5.75 -31.77
C GLU A 270 -1.71 6.22 -32.95
N GLU A 271 -1.77 5.58 -34.11
CA GLU A 271 -1.04 6.02 -35.31
C GLU A 271 -1.56 7.39 -35.79
N ASN A 272 -2.87 7.60 -35.80
CA ASN A 272 -3.46 8.91 -36.13
C ASN A 272 -3.16 9.97 -35.05
N ALA A 273 -3.10 9.60 -33.77
CA ALA A 273 -2.72 10.49 -32.69
C ALA A 273 -1.23 10.84 -32.71
N ILE A 274 -0.36 9.89 -33.09
CA ILE A 274 1.08 10.08 -33.27
C ILE A 274 1.35 10.96 -34.49
N GLU A 275 0.65 10.77 -35.60
CA GLU A 275 0.77 11.65 -36.77
C GLU A 275 0.25 13.07 -36.46
N THR A 276 -0.86 13.19 -35.73
CA THR A 276 -1.37 14.48 -35.25
C THR A 276 -0.41 15.15 -34.25
N LEU A 277 0.19 14.38 -33.34
CA LEU A 277 1.20 14.87 -32.39
C LEU A 277 2.51 15.24 -33.10
N GLN A 278 2.95 14.48 -34.09
CA GLN A 278 4.14 14.77 -34.88
C GLN A 278 3.94 16.06 -35.70
N ASN A 279 2.75 16.28 -36.28
CA ASN A 279 2.39 17.51 -36.98
C ASN A 279 2.21 18.73 -36.06
N LEU A 280 1.86 18.50 -34.78
CA LEU A 280 1.86 19.54 -33.74
C LEU A 280 3.28 19.84 -33.23
N ILE A 281 4.16 18.83 -33.17
CA ILE A 281 5.56 18.95 -32.73
C ILE A 281 6.43 19.65 -33.78
N THR A 282 6.20 19.45 -35.09
CA THR A 282 6.96 20.16 -36.13
C THR A 282 6.57 21.63 -36.31
N ASN A 283 5.48 22.10 -35.68
CA ASN A 283 4.97 23.47 -35.88
C ASN A 283 5.03 24.39 -34.65
N GLN A 284 5.66 23.99 -33.53
CA GLN A 284 5.90 24.89 -32.41
C GLN A 284 7.30 24.70 -31.82
N ASN A 285 8.15 25.73 -31.93
CA ASN A 285 9.38 25.89 -31.17
C ASN A 285 9.06 25.90 -29.66
N ASN A 286 9.05 24.73 -29.03
CA ASN A 286 8.90 24.58 -27.59
C ASN A 286 10.27 24.35 -26.95
N TYR A 287 10.80 25.42 -26.35
CA TYR A 287 11.96 25.37 -25.48
C TYR A 287 11.58 24.64 -24.18
N PHE A 288 12.25 23.52 -23.88
CA PHE A 288 12.10 22.83 -22.61
C PHE A 288 12.80 23.64 -21.51
N VAL A 289 12.01 24.16 -20.57
CA VAL A 289 12.53 24.85 -19.39
C VAL A 289 12.64 23.85 -18.25
N VAL A 290 13.85 23.62 -17.74
CA VAL A 290 14.13 22.72 -16.61
C VAL A 290 14.33 23.50 -15.30
N PRO A 291 14.01 22.92 -14.12
CA PRO A 291 14.25 23.54 -12.83
C PRO A 291 15.63 23.23 -12.24
N CYS A 292 16.18 24.15 -11.42
CA CYS A 292 17.34 23.86 -10.59
C CYS A 292 17.04 22.76 -9.55
N GLN A 293 17.97 21.82 -9.37
CA GLN A 293 17.80 20.67 -8.47
C GLN A 293 17.94 21.00 -6.97
N TRP A 294 18.51 22.16 -6.60
CA TRP A 294 18.76 22.50 -5.20
C TRP A 294 17.50 23.00 -4.50
N LYS A 295 17.16 22.37 -3.37
CA LYS A 295 15.91 22.63 -2.64
C LYS A 295 15.87 24.07 -2.10
N GLY A 296 14.92 24.85 -2.62
CA GLY A 296 14.74 26.27 -2.27
C GLY A 296 15.13 27.23 -3.39
N CYS A 297 15.89 26.77 -4.39
CA CYS A 297 16.18 27.54 -5.58
C CYS A 297 14.95 27.62 -6.49
N LYS A 298 14.66 28.80 -7.04
CA LYS A 298 13.52 29.05 -7.94
C LYS A 298 13.93 29.19 -9.41
N GLN A 299 15.21 29.04 -9.74
CA GLN A 299 15.71 29.24 -11.10
C GLN A 299 15.15 28.16 -12.05
N LEU A 300 14.61 28.62 -13.18
CA LEU A 300 14.14 27.83 -14.31
C LEU A 300 14.84 28.38 -15.56
N GLY A 301 15.25 27.53 -16.48
CA GLY A 301 15.96 27.94 -17.71
C GLY A 301 16.14 26.76 -18.66
N GLU A 302 16.83 26.99 -19.76
CA GLU A 302 17.24 25.87 -20.63
C GLU A 302 18.23 24.96 -19.90
N GLU A 303 18.37 23.73 -20.38
CA GLU A 303 19.18 22.71 -19.71
C GLU A 303 20.64 23.16 -19.49
N GLN A 304 21.22 23.84 -20.48
CA GLN A 304 22.57 24.37 -20.40
C GLN A 304 22.70 25.46 -19.32
N GLU A 305 21.75 26.40 -19.28
CA GLU A 305 21.74 27.52 -18.33
C GLU A 305 21.53 27.03 -16.88
N ILE A 306 20.69 26.01 -16.70
CA ILE A 306 20.45 25.42 -15.40
C ILE A 306 21.65 24.60 -14.92
N LEU A 307 22.37 23.94 -15.83
CA LEU A 307 23.62 23.25 -15.47
C LEU A 307 24.68 24.25 -14.97
N GLU A 308 24.84 25.37 -15.66
CA GLU A 308 25.75 26.44 -15.27
C GLU A 308 25.34 27.05 -13.91
N HIS A 309 24.06 27.39 -13.77
CA HIS A 309 23.51 27.90 -12.52
C HIS A 309 23.69 26.92 -11.35
N GLN A 310 23.51 25.61 -11.55
CA GLN A 310 23.66 24.61 -10.48
C GLN A 310 25.07 24.57 -9.88
N ASN A 311 26.09 24.99 -10.64
CA ASN A 311 27.46 25.04 -10.14
C ASN A 311 27.70 26.21 -9.17
N GLU A 312 26.99 27.31 -9.37
CA GLU A 312 27.11 28.55 -8.62
C GLU A 312 25.93 28.81 -7.65
N CYS A 313 24.93 27.92 -7.66
CA CYS A 313 23.71 28.07 -6.88
C CYS A 313 24.01 28.21 -5.38
N GLU A 314 23.60 29.31 -4.76
CA GLU A 314 23.78 29.57 -3.33
C GLU A 314 23.11 28.52 -2.42
N PHE A 315 22.06 27.85 -2.91
CA PHE A 315 21.37 26.76 -2.22
C PHE A 315 22.15 25.43 -2.21
N LYS A 316 23.24 25.33 -2.98
CA LYS A 316 24.15 24.16 -3.01
C LYS A 316 24.84 23.91 -1.68
N LEU A 317 24.91 24.92 -0.79
CA LEU A 317 25.67 24.86 0.48
C LEU A 317 24.85 24.48 1.73
N TYR A 318 23.59 24.07 1.60
CA TYR A 318 22.80 23.57 2.73
C TYR A 318 22.50 22.07 2.52
N LEU A 319 22.87 21.15 3.42
CA LEU A 319 22.22 20.96 4.72
C LEU A 319 23.13 20.20 5.71
N CYS A 320 23.25 20.72 6.94
CA CYS A 320 23.57 19.88 8.10
C CYS A 320 22.27 19.16 8.53
N PRO A 321 22.21 17.82 8.55
CA PRO A 321 20.99 17.09 8.89
C PRO A 321 20.51 17.26 10.34
N TYR A 322 21.30 17.91 11.20
CA TYR A 322 21.03 18.03 12.65
C TYR A 322 20.63 19.43 13.15
N LYS A 323 20.38 20.40 12.26
CA LYS A 323 19.86 21.75 12.61
C LYS A 323 20.65 22.48 13.73
N CYS A 324 21.97 22.52 13.69
CA CYS A 324 22.73 23.35 14.64
C CYS A 324 22.66 24.84 14.28
N GLU A 325 22.44 25.71 15.27
CA GLU A 325 22.17 27.16 15.10
C GLU A 325 23.41 28.04 14.84
N GLN A 326 24.62 27.48 14.81
CA GLN A 326 25.81 28.28 14.56
C GLN A 326 26.23 28.19 13.09
N GLN A 327 25.64 29.07 12.27
CA GLN A 327 26.10 29.28 10.90
C GLN A 327 26.30 30.76 10.61
N LYS A 328 27.52 31.26 10.89
CA LYS A 328 28.11 32.34 10.10
C LYS A 328 29.59 32.07 9.90
N LEU A 329 29.94 31.85 8.65
CA LEU A 329 31.27 31.95 8.03
C LEU A 329 32.38 31.05 8.63
N TYR A 330 32.67 29.95 7.95
CA TYR A 330 33.88 29.74 7.12
C TYR A 330 33.91 28.29 6.62
N ARG A 331 34.54 28.07 5.46
CA ARG A 331 34.89 26.74 4.95
C ARG A 331 35.70 26.00 6.02
N PHE A 332 35.46 24.69 6.16
CA PHE A 332 36.09 23.68 7.03
C PHE A 332 35.34 23.30 8.34
N LEU A 333 34.78 22.07 8.27
CA LEU A 333 34.52 21.07 9.32
C LEU A 333 33.91 21.54 10.67
N CYS A 334 32.64 21.16 10.88
CA CYS A 334 31.94 21.22 12.18
C CYS A 334 32.63 20.31 13.21
N LYS A 335 33.28 20.91 14.22
CA LYS A 335 33.95 20.19 15.33
C LYS A 335 32.99 19.48 16.28
N SER A 336 31.70 19.80 16.28
CA SER A 336 30.73 19.34 17.29
C SER A 336 30.14 17.95 17.02
N CYS A 337 30.46 17.33 15.87
CA CYS A 337 29.90 16.03 15.46
C CYS A 337 30.92 14.88 15.53
N TRP A 338 32.08 15.10 16.14
CA TRP A 338 33.10 14.07 16.35
C TRP A 338 33.10 13.64 17.81
N ASN A 339 32.68 12.40 18.08
CA ASN A 339 32.82 11.76 19.38
C ASN A 339 33.71 10.52 19.20
N PRO A 340 34.98 10.51 19.63
CA PRO A 340 35.75 9.27 19.77
C PRO A 340 35.36 8.56 21.07
N TRP A 341 35.26 7.24 21.00
CA TRP A 341 34.98 6.33 22.11
C TRP A 341 35.85 6.60 23.37
N PRO A 342 35.33 6.35 24.59
CA PRO A 342 36.12 6.52 25.81
C PRO A 342 37.13 5.39 25.97
N VAL A 343 38.41 5.75 26.11
CA VAL A 343 39.49 4.87 26.60
C VAL A 343 39.48 4.92 28.13
N LEU A 344 39.42 3.75 28.77
CA LEU A 344 39.52 3.58 30.23
C LEU A 344 40.84 4.13 30.79
N PRO A 345 40.87 4.70 32.00
CA PRO A 345 42.11 5.15 32.62
C PRO A 345 42.93 3.95 33.10
N LYS A 346 44.21 3.90 32.71
CA LYS A 346 45.24 3.14 33.43
C LYS A 346 45.66 3.92 34.68
N SER A 347 45.82 3.16 35.75
CA SER A 347 46.30 3.57 37.07
C SER A 347 47.61 4.36 37.05
N LYS A 348 47.68 5.36 37.92
CA LYS A 348 48.75 5.52 38.92
C LYS A 348 48.17 6.12 40.18
#